data_AF-A0A377LVM4-F1
#
_entry.id   AF-A0A377LVM4-F1
#
_cell.length_a   1.000
_cell.length_b   1.000
_cell.length_c   1.000
_cell.angle_alpha   90.00
_cell.angle_beta   90.00
_cell.angle_gamma   90.00
#
_symmetry.space_group_name_H-M   'P 1'
#
loop_
_entity.id
_entity.type
_entity.pdbx_description
1 polymer ?
#
loop_
_entity_poly.entity_id
_entity_poly.type
_entity_poly.pdbx_seq_one_letter_code
_entity_poly.pdbx_strand_id
1 'polypeptide(L)' 'MEMATNAIMGAAYGAAGERCMALSVVLAVGDKTADDLCARLEKQIAALRVGPGLDQTPENEMGPLISSAHRQQGAGLH' A
#
# COMPACT_ATOMS: atom_id res chain seq x y z
N MET A 1 1.07 14.70 10.00
CA MET A 1 0.82 14.02 8.72
C MET A 1 1.68 12.77 8.56
N GLU A 2 2.98 12.82 8.83
CA GLU A 2 3.90 11.67 8.75
C GLU A 2 3.41 10.39 9.43
N MET A 3 2.98 10.46 10.70
CA MET A 3 2.42 9.30 11.41
C MET A 3 1.22 8.68 10.68
N ALA A 4 0.32 9.52 10.16
CA ALA A 4 -0.86 9.04 9.42
C ALA A 4 -0.44 8.37 8.11
N THR A 5 0.49 8.96 7.35
CA THR A 5 1.03 8.37 6.13
C THR A 5 1.65 7.00 6.41
N ASN A 6 2.52 6.89 7.42
CA ASN A 6 3.17 5.62 7.75
C ASN A 6 2.16 4.55 8.21
N ALA A 7 1.16 4.94 9.00
CA ALA A 7 0.10 4.03 9.43
C ALA A 7 -0.75 3.54 8.24
N ILE A 8 -1.10 4.43 7.30
CA ILE A 8 -1.83 4.08 6.09
C ILE A 8 -1.02 3.12 5.23
N MET A 9 0.28 3.35 5.02
CA MET A 9 1.12 2.46 4.22
C MET A 9 1.11 1.03 4.77
N GLY A 10 1.28 0.86 6.08
CA GLY A 10 1.26 -0.46 6.71
C GLY A 10 -0.11 -1.13 6.66
N ALA A 11 -1.19 -0.35 6.82
CA ALA A 11 -2.55 -0.87 6.85
C ALA A 11 -3.13 -1.16 5.45
N ALA A 12 -2.69 -0.44 4.42
CA ALA A 12 -3.14 -0.63 3.04
C ALA A 12 -2.33 -1.69 2.30
N TYR A 13 -1.00 -1.69 2.43
CA TYR A 13 -0.11 -2.53 1.63
C TYR A 13 0.48 -3.74 2.39
N GLY A 14 0.31 -3.80 3.70
CA GLY A 14 0.78 -4.94 4.51
C GLY A 14 0.13 -6.26 4.08
N ALA A 15 0.93 -7.32 3.93
CA ALA A 15 0.51 -8.59 3.31
C ALA A 15 -0.21 -8.42 1.96
N ALA A 16 0.31 -7.51 1.14
CA ALA A 16 -0.23 -7.19 -0.18
C ALA A 16 -1.68 -6.67 -0.18
N GLY A 17 -2.17 -6.18 0.97
CA GLY A 17 -3.56 -5.74 1.13
C GLY A 17 -4.57 -6.89 1.19
N GLU A 18 -4.13 -8.15 1.19
CA GLU A 18 -4.99 -9.34 1.30
C GLU A 18 -5.39 -9.60 2.77
N ARG A 19 -5.89 -8.56 3.44
CA ARG A 19 -6.39 -8.60 4.81
C ARG A 19 -7.81 -8.04 4.84
N CYS A 20 -8.73 -8.69 5.53
CA CYS A 20 -10.11 -8.18 5.70
C CYS A 20 -10.19 -6.83 6.44
N MET A 21 -9.13 -6.47 7.16
CA MET A 21 -8.97 -5.19 7.85
C MET A 21 -7.98 -4.25 7.13
N ALA A 22 -7.64 -4.52 5.86
CA ALA A 22 -6.82 -3.58 5.08
C ALA A 22 -7.58 -2.27 4.87
N LEU A 23 -6.88 -1.14 5.01
CA LEU A 23 -7.46 0.16 4.69
C LEU A 23 -7.48 0.31 3.17
N SER A 24 -8.66 0.16 2.58
CA SER A 24 -8.88 0.35 1.13
C SER A 24 -9.31 1.78 0.76
N VAL A 25 -9.77 2.57 1.75
CA VAL A 25 -10.26 3.94 1.55
C VAL A 25 -9.80 4.83 2.69
N VAL A 26 -9.31 6.03 2.35
CA VAL A 26 -8.97 7.09 3.30
C VAL A 26 -9.76 8.34 2.95
N LEU A 27 -10.51 8.87 3.91
CA LEU A 27 -11.27 10.11 3.75
C LEU A 27 -10.48 11.29 4.36
N ALA A 28 -9.81 12.07 3.52
CA ALA A 28 -9.19 13.32 3.94
C ALA A 28 -10.23 14.45 3.99
N VAL A 29 -10.20 15.26 5.06
CA VAL A 29 -11.11 16.40 5.22
C VAL A 29 -10.35 17.69 4.93
N GLY A 30 -10.80 18.40 3.89
CA GLY A 30 -10.24 19.66 3.41
C GLY A 30 -9.11 19.48 2.40
N ASP A 31 -9.08 20.36 1.40
CA ASP A 31 -8.20 20.25 0.21
C ASP A 31 -6.72 20.23 0.60
N LYS A 32 -6.28 21.14 1.48
CA LYS A 32 -4.89 21.19 1.94
C LYS A 32 -4.43 19.88 2.61
N THR A 33 -5.33 19.23 3.35
CA THR A 33 -5.04 17.94 4.01
C THR A 33 -4.93 16.84 2.97
N ALA A 34 -5.84 16.82 1.99
CA ALA A 34 -5.83 15.87 0.90
C ALA A 34 -4.55 15.98 0.08
N ASP A 35 -4.15 17.19 -0.32
CA ASP A 35 -2.95 17.42 -1.14
C ASP A 35 -1.67 16.99 -0.41
N ASP A 36 -1.48 17.38 0.86
CA ASP A 36 -0.30 16.99 1.65
C ASP A 36 -0.27 15.47 1.88
N LEU A 37 -1.42 14.83 2.10
CA LEU A 37 -1.49 13.39 2.29
C LEU A 37 -1.17 12.63 0.99
N CYS A 38 -1.77 13.03 -0.14
CA CYS A 38 -1.53 12.43 -1.44
C CYS A 38 -0.05 12.53 -1.84
N ALA A 39 0.55 13.72 -1.76
CA ALA A 39 1.95 13.92 -2.12
C ALA A 39 2.92 13.04 -1.30
N ARG A 40 2.60 12.82 -0.02
CA ARG A 40 3.41 11.95 0.86
C ARG A 40 3.20 10.46 0.56
N LEU A 41 1.95 10.05 0.32
CA LEU A 41 1.62 8.68 -0.04
C LEU A 41 2.26 8.32 -1.38
N GLU A 42 2.16 9.15 -2.40
CA GLU A 42 2.80 8.96 -3.70
C GLU A 42 4.30 8.70 -3.55
N LYS A 43 4.99 9.52 -2.75
CA LYS A 43 6.42 9.34 -2.47
C LYS A 43 6.73 8.00 -1.81
N GLN A 44 5.93 7.56 -0.84
CA GLN A 44 6.18 6.29 -0.13
C GLN A 44 5.81 5.07 -0.99
N ILE A 45 4.71 5.15 -1.73
CA ILE A 45 4.27 4.10 -2.66
C ILE A 45 5.33 3.89 -3.75
N ALA A 46 5.90 4.97 -4.30
CA ALA A 46 6.97 4.89 -5.29
C ALA A 46 8.26 4.24 -4.75
N ALA A 47 8.49 4.31 -3.44
CA ALA A 47 9.64 3.71 -2.77
C ALA A 47 9.37 2.29 -2.22
N LEU A 48 8.12 1.82 -2.27
CA LEU A 48 7.70 0.55 -1.67
C LEU A 48 8.41 -0.63 -2.33
N ARG A 49 9.11 -1.43 -1.52
CA ARG A 49 9.78 -2.65 -2.02
C ARG A 49 8.80 -3.81 -2.12
N VAL A 50 8.54 -4.26 -3.34
CA VAL A 50 7.64 -5.39 -3.63
C VAL A 50 8.45 -6.58 -4.14
N GLY A 51 8.27 -7.76 -3.54
CA GLY A 51 8.96 -8.96 -3.98
C GLY A 51 8.72 -10.17 -3.07
N PRO A 52 9.47 -11.26 -3.24
CA PRO A 52 9.44 -12.40 -2.32
C PRO A 52 9.65 -11.98 -0.85
N GLY A 53 9.32 -12.88 0.09
CA GLY A 53 9.55 -12.65 1.53
C GLY A 53 10.73 -13.44 2.10
N LEU A 54 11.55 -14.06 1.25
CA LEU A 54 12.67 -14.90 1.64
C LEU A 54 13.93 -14.44 0.92
N ASP A 55 15.08 -14.64 1.55
CA ASP A 55 16.42 -14.45 0.97
C ASP A 55 16.69 -13.01 0.47
N GLN A 56 16.08 -12.00 1.11
CA GLN A 56 16.34 -10.58 0.84
C GLN A 56 16.67 -9.82 2.11
N THR A 57 17.75 -9.04 2.04
CA THR A 57 18.14 -8.08 3.09
C THR A 57 18.37 -6.71 2.45
N PRO A 58 17.59 -5.68 2.82
CA PRO A 58 16.43 -5.71 3.71
C PRO A 58 15.24 -6.45 3.08
N GLU A 59 14.35 -6.98 3.92
CA GLU A 59 13.13 -7.65 3.47
C GLU A 59 12.24 -6.71 2.64
N ASN A 60 11.49 -7.27 1.70
CA ASN A 60 10.47 -6.53 0.97
C ASN A 60 9.32 -6.15 1.91
N GLU A 61 8.73 -4.99 1.67
CA GLU A 61 7.63 -4.46 2.49
C GLU A 61 6.27 -5.07 2.06
N MET A 62 6.18 -5.50 0.81
CA MET A 62 4.99 -6.14 0.24
C MET A 62 5.36 -7.43 -0.50
N GLY A 63 4.68 -8.51 -0.14
CA GLY A 63 4.79 -9.82 -0.79
C GLY A 63 3.99 -9.92 -2.11
N PRO A 64 4.09 -11.05 -2.82
CA PRO A 64 3.18 -11.34 -3.94
C PRO A 64 1.75 -11.60 -3.44
N LEU A 65 0.76 -11.39 -4.31
CA LEU A 65 -0.60 -11.90 -4.10
C LEU A 65 -0.61 -13.44 -4.09
N ILE A 66 -1.63 -14.02 -3.45
CA ILE A 66 -1.74 -15.48 -3.28
C ILE A 66 -1.82 -16.28 -4.59
N SER A 67 -2.42 -15.74 -5.66
CA SER A 67 -2.60 -16.44 -6.93
C SER A 67 -2.58 -15.53 -8.15
N SER A 68 -2.32 -16.11 -9.33
CA SER A 68 -2.42 -15.40 -10.62
C SER A 68 -3.85 -14.94 -10.92
N ALA A 69 -4.85 -15.71 -10.52
CA ALA A 69 -6.26 -15.35 -10.66
C ALA A 69 -6.61 -14.09 -9.85
N HIS A 70 -6.18 -14.02 -8.58
CA HIS A 70 -6.34 -12.82 -7.76
C HIS A 70 -5.60 -11.62 -8.34
N ARG A 71 -4.40 -11.83 -8.91
CA ARG A 71 -3.67 -10.77 -9.60
C ARG A 71 -4.43 -10.23 -10.81
N GLN A 72 -5.04 -11.10 -11.62
CA GLN A 72 -5.80 -10.68 -12.79
C GLN A 72 -7.08 -9.93 -12.43
N GLN A 73 -7.75 -10.33 -11.34
CA GLN A 73 -8.91 -9.61 -10.81
C GLN A 73 -8.52 -8.24 -10.24
N GLY A 74 -7.44 -8.17 -9.46
CA GLY A 74 -6.94 -6.91 -8.87
C GLY A 74 -6.34 -5.94 -9.90
N ALA A 75 -5.69 -6.46 -10.95
CA ALA A 75 -5.24 -5.67 -12.10
C ALA A 75 -6.38 -5.35 -13.09
N GLY A 76 -7.58 -5.89 -12.84
CA GLY A 76 -8.77 -5.83 -13.70
C GLY A 76 -9.65 -4.59 -13.50
N LEU A 77 -9.10 -3.49 -12.99
CA LEU A 77 -9.64 -2.16 -13.25
C LEU A 77 -9.00 -1.65 -14.54
N HIS A 78 -9.77 -1.67 -15.62
CA HIS A 78 -9.49 -0.91 -16.83
C HIS A 78 -9.33 0.59 -16.52
#